data_AF-A0A2V2UA07-F1
#
_entry.id   AF-A0A2V2UA07-F1
#
_cell.length_a   1.000
_cell.length_b   1.000
_cell.length_c   1.000
_cell.angle_alpha   90.00
_cell.angle_beta   90.00
_cell.angle_gamma   90.00
#
_symmetry.space_group_name_H-M   'P 1'
#
loop_
_entity.id
_entity.type
_entity.pdbx_description
1 polymer ?
#
loop_
_entity_poly.entity_id
_entity_poly.type
_entity_poly.pdbx_seq_one_letter_code
_entity_poly.pdbx_strand_id
1 'polypeptide(L)'
;MLMLVSPVEYYFFNQKAYGDGLSQENLPPATVGNRQASLYLKVNPPVLTTGAAQNAYMQFRLFDANNNQTIQHVNYQITVTRGTSSSTREKPLLLDFFHAHNGLLTLKIEPRTGSLTIFGEQDPFLQAWVADPGGNIL
;
A
#
# COMPACT_ATOMS: atom_id res chain seq x y z
N MET A 1 -29.19 61.46 5.15
CA MET A 1 -28.61 60.18 5.61
C MET A 1 -28.88 59.15 4.52
N LEU A 2 -27.93 58.92 3.62
CA LEU A 2 -28.03 57.94 2.54
C LEU A 2 -27.00 56.84 2.87
N MET A 3 -27.44 55.61 3.18
CA MET A 3 -26.51 54.49 3.36
C MET A 3 -26.31 53.80 2.02
N LEU A 4 -25.07 53.86 1.51
CA LEU A 4 -24.59 52.97 0.47
C LEU A 4 -24.19 51.66 1.16
N VAL A 5 -24.91 50.56 0.86
CA VAL A 5 -24.48 49.21 1.21
C VAL A 5 -23.84 48.57 -0.02
N SER A 6 -22.56 48.21 0.07
CA SER A 6 -21.88 47.45 -0.98
C SER A 6 -22.17 45.95 -0.81
N PRO A 7 -22.40 45.19 -1.88
CA PRO A 7 -22.47 43.73 -1.78
C PRO A 7 -21.06 43.15 -1.60
N VAL A 8 -20.86 42.36 -0.54
CA VAL A 8 -19.67 41.52 -0.38
C VAL A 8 -19.96 40.22 -1.14
N GLU A 9 -19.26 40.00 -2.26
CA GLU A 9 -19.31 38.73 -2.99
C GLU A 9 -18.54 37.66 -2.21
N TYR A 10 -19.25 36.66 -1.68
CA TYR A 10 -18.64 35.48 -1.09
C TYR A 10 -18.16 34.53 -2.19
N TYR A 11 -16.86 34.60 -2.50
CA TYR A 11 -16.20 33.61 -3.35
C TYR A 11 -16.06 32.30 -2.57
N PHE A 12 -17.00 31.36 -2.77
CA PHE A 12 -16.85 29.99 -2.31
C PHE A 12 -15.78 29.29 -3.15
N PHE A 13 -14.55 29.28 -2.65
CA PHE A 13 -13.50 28.41 -3.18
C PHE A 13 -13.89 26.96 -2.93
N ASN A 14 -14.38 26.28 -3.96
CA ASN A 14 -14.56 24.83 -3.96
C ASN A 14 -13.18 24.16 -3.98
N GLN A 15 -12.60 23.91 -2.80
CA GLN A 15 -11.40 23.11 -2.70
C GLN A 15 -11.78 21.64 -2.92
N LYS A 16 -11.36 21.06 -4.04
CA LYS A 16 -11.39 19.61 -4.24
C LYS A 16 -10.27 19.00 -3.39
N ALA A 17 -10.59 18.54 -2.20
CA ALA A 17 -9.71 17.70 -1.41
C ALA A 17 -9.89 16.25 -1.87
N TYR A 18 -8.85 15.64 -2.43
CA TYR A 18 -8.81 14.20 -2.62
C TYR A 18 -8.33 13.61 -1.29
N GLY A 19 -9.23 12.96 -0.57
CA GLY A 19 -8.87 12.17 0.61
C GLY A 19 -8.19 10.90 0.13
N ASP A 20 -6.86 10.89 0.16
CA ASP A 20 -6.13 9.63 0.13
C ASP A 20 -6.35 8.91 1.47
N GLY A 21 -6.66 7.62 1.42
CA GLY A 21 -6.97 6.87 2.62
C GLY A 21 -5.69 6.57 3.37
N LEU A 22 -5.57 7.04 4.61
CA LEU A 22 -4.43 6.77 5.54
C LEU A 22 -4.01 5.29 5.64
N SER A 23 -4.85 4.38 5.16
CA SER A 23 -4.67 2.93 5.19
C SER A 23 -5.13 2.23 3.92
N GLN A 24 -5.56 2.95 2.88
CA GLN A 24 -5.98 2.36 1.62
C GLN A 24 -5.91 3.38 0.49
N GLU A 25 -5.22 3.02 -0.60
CA GLU A 25 -4.98 3.90 -1.74
C GLU A 25 -5.09 3.11 -3.06
N ASN A 26 -5.57 3.79 -4.11
CA ASN A 26 -5.36 3.38 -5.50
C ASN A 26 -4.39 4.38 -6.13
N LEU A 27 -3.18 3.94 -6.45
CA LEU A 27 -2.21 4.83 -7.09
C LEU A 27 -2.71 5.24 -8.48
N PRO A 28 -2.46 6.49 -8.90
CA PRO A 28 -2.77 6.95 -10.25
C PRO A 28 -2.25 5.96 -11.31
N PRO A 29 -3.04 5.64 -12.35
CA PRO A 29 -2.60 4.69 -13.36
C PRO A 29 -1.33 5.15 -14.09
N ALA A 30 -0.45 4.19 -14.41
CA ALA A 30 0.71 4.37 -15.24
C ALA A 30 0.64 3.44 -16.46
N THR A 31 1.14 3.90 -17.61
CA THR A 31 1.17 3.08 -18.82
C THR A 31 2.29 2.05 -18.76
N VAL A 32 1.92 0.76 -18.82
CA VAL A 32 2.87 -0.36 -18.86
C VAL A 32 2.50 -1.26 -20.04
N GLY A 33 3.28 -1.19 -21.11
CA GLY A 33 2.94 -1.84 -22.37
C GLY A 33 1.60 -1.32 -22.92
N ASN A 34 0.62 -2.19 -23.05
CA ASN A 34 -0.74 -1.87 -23.52
C ASN A 34 -1.78 -1.69 -22.41
N ARG A 35 -1.36 -1.65 -21.13
CA ARG A 35 -2.24 -1.54 -19.96
C ARG A 35 -2.08 -0.20 -19.26
N GLN A 36 -3.15 0.27 -18.63
CA GLN A 36 -3.09 1.36 -17.67
C GLN A 36 -2.99 0.75 -16.26
N ALA A 37 -1.79 0.38 -15.83
CA ALA A 37 -1.60 -0.31 -14.57
C ALA A 37 -1.79 0.64 -13.37
N SER A 38 -2.62 0.24 -12.41
CA SER A 38 -2.82 0.92 -11.12
C SER A 38 -2.57 -0.07 -9.99
N LEU A 39 -1.97 0.42 -8.91
CA LEU A 39 -1.70 -0.36 -7.71
C LEU A 39 -2.71 0.01 -6.62
N TYR A 40 -3.48 -0.97 -6.19
CA TYR A 40 -4.24 -0.90 -4.95
C TYR A 40 -3.35 -1.34 -3.79
N LEU A 41 -3.32 -0.55 -2.74
CA LEU A 41 -2.68 -0.85 -1.45
C LEU A 41 -3.71 -0.72 -0.33
N LYS A 42 -3.68 -1.63 0.63
CA LYS A 42 -4.42 -1.50 1.89
C LYS A 42 -3.60 -2.00 3.07
N VAL A 43 -3.71 -1.32 4.20
CA VAL A 43 -3.12 -1.71 5.48
C VAL A 43 -4.25 -1.83 6.51
N ASN A 44 -4.22 -2.86 7.35
CA ASN A 44 -5.21 -3.03 8.40
C ASN A 44 -4.58 -3.70 9.63
N PRO A 45 -4.87 -3.23 10.85
CA PRO A 45 -5.58 -1.99 11.16
C PRO A 45 -4.79 -0.75 10.69
N PRO A 46 -5.47 0.40 10.44
CA PRO A 46 -4.81 1.65 10.04
C PRO A 46 -3.79 2.17 11.06
N VAL A 47 -3.99 1.84 12.34
CA VAL A 47 -3.10 2.22 13.44
C VAL A 47 -2.88 0.99 14.31
N LEU A 48 -1.61 0.67 14.56
CA LEU A 48 -1.21 -0.37 15.50
C LEU A 48 -0.93 0.27 16.86
N THR A 49 -1.62 -0.20 17.91
CA THR A 49 -1.41 0.26 19.28
C THR A 49 -0.77 -0.85 20.11
N THR A 50 0.11 -0.49 21.04
CA THR A 50 0.91 -1.42 21.85
C THR A 50 0.07 -2.27 22.82
N GLY A 51 -1.19 -1.90 23.06
CA GLY A 51 -2.08 -2.57 24.02
C GLY A 51 -2.79 -3.81 23.48
N ALA A 52 -2.75 -4.05 22.18
CA ALA A 52 -3.32 -5.25 21.56
C ALA A 52 -2.45 -5.66 20.38
N ALA A 53 -1.75 -6.79 20.51
CA ALA A 53 -1.17 -7.49 19.37
C ALA A 53 -2.32 -8.00 18.50
N GLN A 54 -2.79 -7.13 17.60
CA GLN A 54 -3.82 -7.46 16.62
C GLN A 54 -3.13 -7.98 15.37
N ASN A 55 -3.74 -8.97 14.73
CA ASN A 55 -3.33 -9.43 13.41
C ASN A 55 -3.35 -8.23 12.47
N ALA A 56 -2.18 -7.89 11.94
CA ALA A 56 -2.03 -6.83 10.96
C ALA A 56 -1.84 -7.44 9.59
N TYR A 57 -2.26 -6.75 8.53
CA TYR A 57 -1.97 -7.16 7.18
C TYR A 57 -1.79 -5.98 6.24
N MET A 58 -1.00 -6.21 5.20
CA MET A 58 -0.89 -5.34 4.03
C MET A 58 -1.36 -6.10 2.80
N GLN A 59 -2.19 -5.47 1.98
CA GLN A 59 -2.77 -6.01 0.77
C GLN A 59 -2.33 -5.21 -0.45
N PHE A 60 -1.93 -5.91 -1.50
CA PHE A 60 -1.49 -5.34 -2.76
C PHE A 60 -2.23 -6.02 -3.91
N ARG A 61 -2.66 -5.21 -4.89
CA ARG A 61 -3.24 -5.71 -6.13
C ARG A 61 -2.85 -4.77 -7.27
N LEU A 62 -2.09 -5.28 -8.23
CA LEU A 62 -1.85 -4.57 -9.48
C LEU A 62 -2.98 -4.92 -10.47
N PHE A 63 -3.62 -3.93 -11.07
CA PHE A 63 -4.74 -4.14 -11.99
C PHE A 63 -4.70 -3.16 -13.17
N ASP A 64 -5.32 -3.53 -14.29
CA ASP A 64 -5.49 -2.65 -15.44
C ASP A 64 -6.72 -1.74 -15.20
N ALA A 65 -6.49 -0.44 -15.06
CA ALA A 65 -7.51 0.56 -14.78
C ALA A 65 -8.56 0.69 -15.90
N ASN A 66 -8.26 0.25 -17.13
CA ASN A 66 -9.22 0.30 -18.22
C ASN A 66 -10.38 -0.69 -18.06
N ASN A 67 -10.13 -1.84 -17.40
CA ASN A 67 -11.08 -2.96 -17.32
C ASN A 67 -11.18 -3.60 -15.92
N ASN A 68 -10.46 -3.04 -14.94
CA ASN A 68 -10.36 -3.51 -13.56
C ASN A 68 -9.92 -4.99 -13.41
N GLN A 69 -9.23 -5.55 -14.40
CA GLN A 69 -8.71 -6.92 -14.33
C GLN A 69 -7.42 -6.96 -13.52
N THR A 70 -7.31 -7.93 -12.62
CA THR A 70 -6.08 -8.19 -11.86
C THR A 70 -4.98 -8.64 -12.82
N ILE A 71 -3.82 -8.03 -12.72
CA ILE A 71 -2.62 -8.48 -13.43
C ILE A 71 -2.02 -9.63 -12.62
N GLN A 72 -1.86 -10.79 -13.25
CA GLN A 72 -1.34 -12.01 -12.61
C GLN A 72 0.18 -12.10 -12.69
N HIS A 73 0.77 -13.02 -11.92
CA HIS A 73 2.22 -13.29 -11.88
C HIS A 73 3.07 -12.05 -11.56
N VAL A 74 2.66 -11.27 -10.57
CA VAL A 74 3.33 -10.03 -10.21
C VAL A 74 4.45 -10.30 -9.20
N ASN A 75 5.61 -9.70 -9.46
CA ASN A 75 6.74 -9.65 -8.53
C ASN A 75 6.78 -8.25 -7.89
N TYR A 76 6.71 -8.21 -6.57
CA TYR A 76 6.83 -6.98 -5.78
C TYR A 76 8.19 -6.94 -5.09
N GLN A 77 8.84 -5.79 -5.12
CA GLN A 77 9.93 -5.50 -4.19
C GLN A 77 9.36 -4.63 -3.07
N ILE A 78 9.37 -5.13 -1.84
CA ILE A 78 8.76 -4.43 -0.70
C ILE A 78 9.85 -4.05 0.28
N THR A 79 9.87 -2.76 0.64
CA THR A 79 10.76 -2.21 1.67
C THR A 79 9.92 -1.65 2.81
N VAL A 80 10.21 -2.06 4.04
CA VAL A 80 9.58 -1.51 5.25
C VAL A 80 10.65 -0.83 6.09
N THR A 81 10.41 0.43 6.44
CA THR A 81 11.35 1.26 7.21
C THR A 81 10.69 1.83 8.46
N ARG A 82 11.50 2.25 9.44
CA ARG A 82 11.01 3.00 10.61
C ARG A 82 10.82 4.47 10.21
N GLY A 83 9.59 4.98 10.31
CA GLY A 83 9.20 6.33 9.85
C GLY A 83 9.81 7.51 10.62
N THR A 84 10.62 7.27 11.66
CA THR A 84 11.23 8.32 12.50
C THR A 84 12.72 8.51 12.23
N SER A 85 13.29 7.83 11.23
CA SER A 85 14.73 7.87 10.99
C SER A 85 15.11 8.98 10.01
N SER A 86 15.58 10.10 10.56
CA SER A 86 16.17 11.22 9.82
C SER A 86 17.57 10.91 9.25
N SER A 87 18.02 9.66 9.33
CA SER A 87 19.32 9.21 8.83
C SER A 87 19.14 8.16 7.74
N THR A 88 19.75 8.40 6.58
CA THR A 88 19.77 7.49 5.42
C THR A 88 20.58 6.20 5.64
N ARG A 89 20.95 5.88 6.90
CA ARG A 89 21.90 4.81 7.24
C ARG A 89 21.30 3.64 8.02
N GLU A 90 20.04 3.70 8.44
CA GLU A 90 19.43 2.56 9.13
C GLU A 90 18.98 1.46 8.14
N LYS A 91 19.33 0.21 8.45
CA LYS A 91 18.88 -0.97 7.72
C LYS A 91 17.34 -1.05 7.75
N PRO A 92 16.65 -1.30 6.62
CA PRO A 92 15.20 -1.49 6.62
C PRO A 92 14.80 -2.69 7.49
N LEU A 93 13.59 -2.64 8.04
CA LEU A 93 12.98 -3.76 8.78
C LEU A 93 12.76 -4.96 7.85
N LEU A 94 12.41 -4.69 6.59
CA LEU A 94 12.23 -5.66 5.52
C LEU A 94 12.73 -5.05 4.20
N LEU A 95 13.46 -5.83 3.42
CA LEU A 95 13.73 -5.59 2.00
C LEU A 95 13.78 -6.95 1.33
N ASP A 96 12.73 -7.30 0.60
CA ASP A 96 12.62 -8.62 -0.03
C ASP A 96 11.70 -8.59 -1.26
N PHE A 97 11.74 -9.67 -2.04
CA PHE A 97 10.89 -9.90 -3.20
C PHE A 97 9.73 -10.84 -2.86
N PHE A 98 8.57 -10.57 -3.44
CA PHE A 98 7.34 -11.31 -3.22
C PHE A 98 6.65 -11.61 -4.54
N HIS A 99 6.33 -12.88 -4.81
CA HIS A 99 5.65 -13.32 -6.02
C HIS A 99 4.19 -13.69 -5.72
N ALA A 100 3.25 -13.15 -6.48
CA ALA A 100 1.84 -13.51 -6.41
C ALA A 100 1.34 -14.06 -7.76
N HIS A 101 1.13 -15.38 -7.83
CA HIS A 101 0.62 -16.04 -9.04
C HIS A 101 -0.74 -15.49 -9.48
N ASN A 102 -1.68 -15.38 -8.54
CA ASN A 102 -3.03 -14.86 -8.80
C ASN A 102 -3.10 -13.31 -8.89
N GLY A 103 -1.98 -12.61 -8.68
CA GLY A 103 -1.89 -11.15 -8.69
C GLY A 103 -2.41 -10.45 -7.43
N LEU A 104 -2.83 -11.20 -6.41
CA LEU A 104 -3.23 -10.70 -5.10
C LEU A 104 -2.14 -11.07 -4.10
N LEU A 105 -1.63 -10.08 -3.37
CA LEU A 105 -0.64 -10.29 -2.30
C LEU A 105 -1.19 -9.75 -0.99
N THR A 106 -1.20 -10.59 0.04
CA THR A 106 -1.52 -10.26 1.43
C THR A 106 -0.35 -10.68 2.29
N LEU A 107 0.37 -9.70 2.83
CA LEU A 107 1.36 -9.95 3.87
C LEU A 107 0.65 -9.88 5.22
N LYS A 108 0.54 -11.00 5.93
CA LYS A 108 0.10 -11.00 7.33
C LYS A 108 1.30 -10.70 8.21
N ILE A 109 1.07 -9.93 9.26
CA ILE A 109 2.11 -9.36 10.10
C ILE A 109 1.73 -9.60 11.54
N GLU A 110 2.63 -10.26 12.26
CA GLU A 110 2.55 -10.47 13.69
C GLU A 110 3.65 -9.65 14.38
N PRO A 111 3.30 -8.53 15.04
CA PRO A 111 4.26 -7.75 15.78
C PRO A 111 4.83 -8.57 16.94
N ARG A 112 6.15 -8.79 16.94
CA ARG A 112 6.88 -9.50 17.99
C ARG A 112 8.27 -8.92 18.21
N THR A 113 8.83 -9.17 19.38
CA THR A 113 10.22 -8.82 19.67
C THR A 113 11.17 -9.82 18.99
N GLY A 114 12.35 -9.34 18.57
CA GLY A 114 13.39 -10.16 17.96
C GLY A 114 13.57 -9.95 16.46
N SER A 115 14.20 -10.93 15.80
CA SER A 115 14.50 -10.88 14.37
C SER A 115 13.25 -11.11 13.52
N LEU A 116 13.21 -10.48 12.34
CA LEU A 116 12.23 -10.77 11.30
C LEU A 116 12.31 -12.26 10.90
N THR A 117 11.16 -12.89 10.74
CA THR A 117 11.04 -14.18 10.04
C THR A 117 9.84 -14.08 9.11
N ILE A 118 9.98 -14.66 7.94
CA ILE A 118 8.91 -14.77 6.95
C ILE A 118 8.58 -16.26 6.85
N PHE A 119 7.29 -16.58 6.89
CA PHE A 119 6.77 -17.92 6.74
C PHE A 119 6.15 -18.06 5.36
N GLY A 120 6.88 -18.70 4.46
CA GLY A 120 6.45 -18.97 3.09
C GLY A 120 7.47 -19.83 2.36
N GLU A 121 7.12 -20.22 1.14
CA GLU A 121 8.05 -20.89 0.23
C GLU A 121 8.86 -19.81 -0.51
N GLN A 122 10.17 -20.00 -0.64
CA GLN A 122 11.01 -19.11 -1.44
C GLN A 122 11.35 -19.78 -2.76
N ASP A 123 11.08 -19.10 -3.88
CA ASP A 123 11.51 -19.59 -5.18
C ASP A 123 13.04 -19.48 -5.30
N PRO A 124 13.75 -20.58 -5.62
CA PRO A 124 15.21 -20.61 -5.60
C PRO A 124 15.87 -19.78 -6.72
N PHE A 125 15.12 -19.45 -7.78
CA PHE A 125 15.63 -18.69 -8.92
C PHE A 125 15.30 -17.21 -8.81
N LEU A 126 14.05 -16.89 -8.46
CA LEU A 126 13.60 -15.50 -8.28
C LEU A 126 14.06 -14.90 -6.96
N GLN A 127 14.47 -15.74 -6.00
CA GLN A 127 14.75 -15.36 -4.61
C GLN A 127 13.59 -14.60 -3.97
N ALA A 128 12.36 -14.90 -4.41
CA ALA A 128 11.15 -14.24 -3.97
C ALA A 128 10.31 -15.20 -3.11
N TRP A 129 9.69 -14.67 -2.06
CA TRP A 129 8.68 -15.40 -1.31
C TRP A 129 7.41 -15.54 -2.14
N VAL A 130 6.98 -16.79 -2.34
CA VAL A 130 5.84 -17.13 -3.18
C VAL A 130 4.58 -17.17 -2.31
N ALA A 131 3.60 -16.35 -2.67
CA ALA A 131 2.31 -16.34 -2.02
C ALA A 131 1.54 -17.65 -2.25
N ASP A 132 0.79 -18.09 -1.26
CA ASP A 132 -0.10 -19.24 -1.39
C ASP A 132 -1.17 -19.03 -2.48
N PRO A 133 -1.95 -20.05 -2.87
CA PRO A 133 -3.00 -19.88 -3.89
C PRO A 133 -4.06 -18.80 -3.56
N GLY A 134 -4.22 -18.46 -2.28
CA GLY A 134 -5.08 -17.37 -1.80
C GLY A 134 -4.40 -16.00 -1.80
N GLY A 135 -3.12 -15.92 -2.17
CA GLY A 135 -2.33 -14.70 -2.20
C GLY A 135 -1.68 -14.33 -0.86
N ASN A 136 -1.53 -15.25 0.09
CA ASN A 136 -1.03 -14.94 1.43
C ASN A 136 0.44 -15.32 1.64
N ILE A 137 1.12 -14.51 2.46
CA ILE A 137 2.42 -14.79 3.09
C ILE A 137 2.29 -14.39 4.56
N LEU A 138 2.90 -15.18 5.46
CA LEU A 138 2.78 -15.03 6.92
C LEU A 138 4.09 -14.49 7.54
#